data_AF-A3R6S5-F1
#
_entry.id   AF-A3R6S5-F1
#
_cell.length_a   1.000
_cell.length_b   1.000
_cell.length_c   1.000
_cell.angle_alpha   90.00
_cell.angle_beta   90.00
_cell.angle_gamma   90.00
#
_symmetry.space_group_name_H-M   'P 1'
#
loop_
_entity.id
_entity.type
_entity.pdbx_description
1 polymer ?
#
loop_
_entity_poly.entity_id
_entity_poly.type
_entity_poly.pdbx_seq_one_letter_code
_entity_poly.pdbx_strand_id
1 'polypeptide(L)'
;MAPGSGGGNDYSDAKDFLDKIGQKVHEEIVKNAEAKTFKGELEGKLSLAKASGGEMGDTNDPCRFNYTKVIKATDNNETCGKGKEDRFSKERVDEYDNKKMKCSNGDACAPFRRLHLCNKNMVKMDTNNDDSSKAKHNLLVDVCMAAKYEGESLNTYSAQYDSKYPGSGFTLCTMLARSFADIGDIIRGKDLFRGNKKKNQTERDKLEENLQKIFKQIHDDVTSTRGSNGQALKTRYKDDREKNYFQLREDWWTANRETVWEAMTCSKELDNSSYFRATCNDTGQGPSQTHNKCRCDKDKGANAGKPKAGDGDVTIVPTYFDYVPQYLRWFEEWAEDFCRKKKKYVDIVKTYCRDETKGKYCSLNGYDCTKTKLAIGKYRMGNQCTKCFLACYPYVHWIDKKKEEFDKQKNKYEKEMQKYENGASSSSGSGSGRQRRGVRSNNNYEGYEKIFYEKLEESGYKDVGKFLDLLSEEKTCKDITDDKEGIIDFNEHVDKDKEYKGTFYHSEYCQPCPYCGMKKKDPGKGWEKKSETDKCNSGNLYKPTSGAIHTPINFLYSGDKRQDIEKKLEAFCKTQNGTGGVANGSGSGTSGSK
;
A
#
# COMPACT_ATOMS: atom_id res chain seq x y z
N MET A 1 2.13 -36.38 -32.00
CA MET A 1 2.99 -35.83 -30.93
C MET A 1 2.12 -34.92 -30.09
N ALA A 2 1.82 -35.30 -28.85
CA ALA A 2 1.06 -34.46 -27.93
C ALA A 2 1.89 -33.21 -27.58
N PRO A 3 1.33 -32.00 -27.61
CA PRO A 3 2.07 -30.82 -27.17
C PRO A 3 2.21 -30.87 -25.65
N GLY A 4 3.44 -30.76 -25.17
CA GLY A 4 3.80 -30.85 -23.77
C GLY A 4 3.18 -29.75 -22.92
N SER A 5 2.71 -30.14 -21.73
CA SER A 5 2.33 -29.27 -20.64
C SER A 5 3.58 -28.54 -20.11
N GLY A 6 3.80 -27.31 -20.57
CA GLY A 6 4.68 -26.34 -19.92
C GLY A 6 3.82 -25.38 -19.12
N GLY A 7 3.82 -25.52 -17.80
CA GLY A 7 3.12 -24.62 -16.88
C GLY A 7 3.78 -23.23 -16.86
N GLY A 8 3.32 -22.34 -17.75
CA GLY A 8 3.54 -20.90 -17.61
C GLY A 8 2.49 -20.35 -16.65
N ASN A 9 2.90 -19.61 -15.62
CA ASN A 9 1.97 -18.92 -14.73
C ASN A 9 1.14 -17.92 -15.55
N ASP A 10 -0.18 -18.03 -15.50
CA ASP A 10 -1.16 -17.27 -16.30
C ASP A 10 -1.38 -15.83 -15.77
N TYR A 11 -0.37 -15.21 -15.18
CA TYR A 11 -0.45 -13.94 -14.45
C TYR A 11 0.63 -12.97 -14.93
N SER A 12 0.28 -11.70 -15.17
CA SER A 12 1.25 -10.69 -15.63
C SER A 12 2.07 -10.05 -14.52
N ASP A 13 1.47 -9.86 -13.35
CA ASP A 13 2.03 -9.17 -12.19
C ASP A 13 1.20 -9.51 -10.92
N ALA A 14 1.63 -8.98 -9.77
CA ALA A 14 0.94 -9.19 -8.49
C ALA A 14 -0.50 -8.71 -8.50
N LYS A 15 -0.78 -7.56 -9.14
CA LYS A 15 -2.13 -7.00 -9.25
C LYS A 15 -3.09 -7.90 -10.02
N ASP A 16 -2.70 -8.39 -11.20
CA ASP A 16 -3.50 -9.34 -11.98
C ASP A 16 -3.71 -10.66 -11.23
N PHE A 17 -2.66 -11.16 -10.60
CA PHE A 17 -2.73 -12.35 -9.76
C PHE A 17 -3.74 -12.21 -8.63
N LEU A 18 -3.63 -11.15 -7.81
CA LEU A 18 -4.52 -10.92 -6.68
C LEU A 18 -5.97 -10.76 -7.12
N ASP A 19 -6.25 -10.00 -8.18
CA ASP A 19 -7.62 -9.80 -8.68
C ASP A 19 -8.22 -11.11 -9.24
N LYS A 20 -7.42 -11.97 -9.90
CA LYS A 20 -7.85 -13.31 -10.36
C LYS A 20 -8.16 -14.26 -9.20
N ILE A 21 -7.36 -14.28 -8.15
CA ILE A 21 -7.68 -15.06 -6.95
C ILE A 21 -8.92 -14.49 -6.26
N GLY A 22 -9.03 -13.16 -6.15
CA GLY A 22 -10.20 -12.47 -5.63
C GLY A 22 -11.47 -12.85 -6.40
N GLN A 23 -11.39 -12.96 -7.73
CA GLN A 23 -12.49 -13.45 -8.56
C GLN A 23 -12.89 -14.89 -8.19
N LYS A 24 -11.92 -15.81 -8.06
CA LYS A 24 -12.21 -17.19 -7.66
C LYS A 24 -12.87 -17.26 -6.28
N VAL A 25 -12.43 -16.43 -5.34
CA VAL A 25 -13.03 -16.31 -3.99
C VAL A 25 -14.45 -15.75 -4.06
N HIS A 26 -14.65 -14.67 -4.81
CA HIS A 26 -15.98 -14.09 -5.03
C HIS A 26 -16.91 -15.11 -5.66
N GLU A 27 -16.48 -15.80 -6.70
CA GLU A 27 -17.26 -16.85 -7.36
C GLU A 27 -17.59 -17.99 -6.41
N GLU A 28 -16.65 -18.45 -5.59
CA GLU A 28 -16.91 -19.51 -4.62
C GLU A 28 -17.93 -19.07 -3.57
N ILE A 29 -17.76 -17.88 -3.00
CA ILE A 29 -18.69 -17.33 -2.00
C ILE A 29 -20.07 -17.10 -2.63
N VAL A 30 -20.13 -16.51 -3.82
CA VAL A 30 -21.39 -16.14 -4.48
C VAL A 30 -22.08 -17.34 -5.14
N LYS A 31 -21.35 -18.37 -5.59
CA LYS A 31 -21.93 -19.64 -6.08
C LYS A 31 -22.40 -20.53 -4.93
N ASN A 32 -21.68 -20.55 -3.81
CA ASN A 32 -22.01 -21.40 -2.66
C ASN A 32 -22.95 -20.74 -1.64
N ALA A 33 -23.14 -19.42 -1.68
CA ALA A 33 -23.96 -18.75 -0.69
C ALA A 33 -25.46 -18.74 -1.04
N GLU A 34 -26.26 -19.18 -0.06
CA GLU A 34 -27.67 -18.80 0.10
C GLU A 34 -27.88 -17.26 0.13
N ALA A 35 -26.81 -16.46 0.20
CA ALA A 35 -26.87 -15.01 0.08
C ALA A 35 -27.58 -14.54 -1.20
N LYS A 36 -27.47 -15.29 -2.31
CA LYS A 36 -28.26 -15.00 -3.52
C LYS A 36 -29.76 -15.06 -3.27
N THR A 37 -30.21 -15.96 -2.40
CA THR A 37 -31.61 -16.11 -2.01
C THR A 37 -32.13 -14.89 -1.25
N PHE A 38 -31.24 -14.16 -0.55
CA PHE A 38 -31.60 -13.02 0.30
C PHE A 38 -31.12 -11.66 -0.21
N LYS A 39 -30.50 -11.60 -1.40
CA LYS A 39 -29.97 -10.35 -2.01
C LYS A 39 -31.03 -9.24 -1.99
N GLY A 40 -32.27 -9.54 -2.40
CA GLY A 40 -33.36 -8.56 -2.44
C GLY A 40 -33.79 -8.00 -1.08
N GLU A 41 -33.58 -8.74 0.02
CA GLU A 41 -33.93 -8.27 1.37
C GLU A 41 -32.86 -7.31 1.94
N LEU A 42 -31.62 -7.42 1.45
CA LEU A 42 -30.47 -6.62 1.87
C LEU A 42 -30.16 -5.46 0.91
N GLU A 43 -30.68 -5.53 -0.31
CA GLU A 43 -30.49 -4.51 -1.33
C GLU A 43 -31.07 -3.16 -0.86
N GLY A 44 -30.19 -2.16 -0.81
CA GLY A 44 -30.56 -0.79 -0.52
C GLY A 44 -31.16 -0.11 -1.75
N LYS A 45 -32.18 0.73 -1.53
CA LYS A 45 -32.78 1.58 -2.57
C LYS A 45 -32.60 3.03 -2.13
N LEU A 46 -31.78 3.78 -2.86
CA LEU A 46 -31.49 5.19 -2.56
C LEU A 46 -32.78 6.03 -2.51
N SER A 47 -33.74 5.77 -3.40
CA SER A 47 -35.03 6.47 -3.42
C SER A 47 -35.91 6.20 -2.19
N LEU A 48 -35.65 5.13 -1.44
CA LEU A 48 -36.40 4.80 -0.23
C LEU A 48 -35.74 5.31 1.05
N ALA A 49 -34.54 5.89 0.94
CA ALA A 49 -33.81 6.42 2.08
C ALA A 49 -34.43 7.72 2.59
N LYS A 50 -34.37 7.89 3.91
CA LYS A 50 -34.75 9.09 4.65
C LYS A 50 -33.78 9.26 5.81
N ALA A 51 -32.52 9.51 5.49
CA ALA A 51 -31.47 9.68 6.50
C ALA A 51 -31.63 11.01 7.25
N SER A 52 -31.16 11.10 8.49
CA SER A 52 -30.91 12.35 9.24
C SER A 52 -32.04 13.39 9.24
N GLY A 53 -33.31 12.97 9.13
CA GLY A 53 -34.48 13.85 9.05
C GLY A 53 -34.59 14.67 7.74
N GLY A 54 -33.83 14.35 6.70
CA GLY A 54 -33.90 14.98 5.37
C GLY A 54 -35.14 14.60 4.56
N GLU A 55 -35.18 15.05 3.30
CA GLU A 55 -36.23 14.63 2.37
C GLU A 55 -35.99 13.18 1.90
N MET A 56 -37.04 12.54 1.39
CA MET A 56 -36.92 11.22 0.78
C MET A 56 -36.04 11.30 -0.47
N GLY A 57 -35.26 10.25 -0.72
CA GLY A 57 -34.47 10.12 -1.94
C GLY A 57 -35.32 10.25 -3.21
N ASP A 58 -34.79 10.93 -4.22
CA ASP A 58 -35.50 11.25 -5.46
C ASP A 58 -35.22 10.27 -6.61
N THR A 59 -34.15 9.48 -6.52
CA THR A 59 -33.75 8.52 -7.55
C THR A 59 -32.97 7.35 -6.97
N ASN A 60 -32.92 6.24 -7.72
CA ASN A 60 -32.00 5.12 -7.44
C ASN A 60 -30.66 5.23 -8.20
N ASP A 61 -30.52 6.21 -9.08
CA ASP A 61 -29.26 6.49 -9.78
C ASP A 61 -28.28 7.20 -8.83
N PRO A 62 -27.19 6.55 -8.39
CA PRO A 62 -26.26 7.14 -7.43
C PRO A 62 -25.49 8.34 -7.97
N CYS A 63 -25.37 8.50 -9.30
CA CYS A 63 -24.69 9.64 -9.91
C CYS A 63 -25.56 10.89 -9.88
N ARG A 64 -26.87 10.72 -10.08
CA ARG A 64 -27.88 11.80 -10.07
C ARG A 64 -28.46 12.08 -8.70
N PHE A 65 -28.27 11.18 -7.73
CA PHE A 65 -28.80 11.30 -6.38
C PHE A 65 -28.26 12.54 -5.64
N ASN A 66 -29.16 13.27 -4.96
CA ASN A 66 -28.83 14.44 -4.16
C ASN A 66 -28.55 14.06 -2.70
N TYR A 67 -27.32 13.61 -2.42
CA TYR A 67 -26.88 13.18 -1.08
C TYR A 67 -27.05 14.27 -0.01
N THR A 68 -26.79 15.53 -0.36
CA THR A 68 -26.84 16.66 0.60
C THR A 68 -28.24 16.92 1.14
N LYS A 69 -29.26 16.65 0.31
CA LYS A 69 -30.66 16.84 0.66
C LYS A 69 -31.17 15.77 1.63
N VAL A 70 -30.64 14.55 1.51
CA VAL A 70 -31.06 13.40 2.32
C VAL A 70 -30.31 13.35 3.65
N ILE A 71 -29.01 13.64 3.71
CA ILE A 71 -28.22 13.53 4.96
C ILE A 71 -28.34 14.76 5.89
N LYS A 72 -28.99 15.87 5.49
CA LYS A 72 -29.07 17.13 6.26
C LYS A 72 -27.70 17.56 6.86
N ALA A 73 -26.63 17.38 6.09
CA ALA A 73 -25.31 17.81 6.52
C ALA A 73 -25.23 19.35 6.49
N THR A 74 -24.80 19.95 7.60
CA THR A 74 -24.68 21.42 7.74
C THR A 74 -23.50 22.01 6.95
N ASP A 75 -22.70 21.19 6.26
CA ASP A 75 -21.61 21.65 5.40
C ASP A 75 -21.24 20.60 4.33
N ASN A 76 -21.39 20.97 3.06
CA ASN A 76 -21.04 20.16 1.87
C ASN A 76 -19.55 19.76 1.77
N ASN A 77 -18.70 20.31 2.64
CA ASN A 77 -17.24 20.20 2.59
C ASN A 77 -16.68 19.15 3.58
N GLU A 78 -17.52 18.33 4.21
CA GLU A 78 -17.09 17.52 5.36
C GLU A 78 -16.67 16.08 5.05
N THR A 79 -17.10 15.46 3.93
CA THR A 79 -16.85 14.03 3.63
C THR A 79 -15.36 13.69 3.43
N CYS A 80 -14.63 14.56 2.72
CA CYS A 80 -13.17 14.51 2.62
C CYS A 80 -12.48 15.40 3.68
N GLY A 81 -13.22 16.33 4.31
CA GLY A 81 -12.80 17.20 5.42
C GLY A 81 -12.81 18.69 5.13
N LYS A 82 -13.04 19.52 6.16
CA LYS A 82 -12.97 20.98 6.04
C LYS A 82 -11.55 21.44 5.69
N GLY A 83 -11.38 22.14 4.57
CA GLY A 83 -10.20 22.96 4.32
C GLY A 83 -9.95 23.29 2.85
N LYS A 84 -9.58 24.54 2.58
CA LYS A 84 -9.10 25.08 1.31
C LYS A 84 -7.75 24.48 0.85
N GLU A 85 -7.42 23.25 1.28
CA GLU A 85 -6.12 22.61 1.05
C GLU A 85 -6.32 21.32 0.26
N ASP A 86 -5.56 21.15 -0.81
CA ASP A 86 -5.59 19.96 -1.66
C ASP A 86 -5.25 18.71 -0.84
N ARG A 87 -6.19 17.74 -0.78
CA ARG A 87 -6.05 16.45 -0.07
C ARG A 87 -4.76 15.73 -0.44
N PHE A 88 -4.32 15.94 -1.68
CA PHE A 88 -3.13 15.35 -2.25
C PHE A 88 -2.09 16.37 -2.67
N SER A 89 -2.07 17.53 -2.00
CA SER A 89 -1.05 18.54 -2.25
C SER A 89 0.34 17.91 -2.19
N LYS A 90 1.23 18.43 -3.04
CA LYS A 90 2.62 17.97 -3.11
C LYS A 90 3.27 17.96 -1.73
N GLU A 91 3.01 18.99 -0.93
CA GLU A 91 3.56 19.15 0.42
C GLU A 91 3.08 18.04 1.36
N ARG A 92 1.81 17.63 1.28
CA ARG A 92 1.24 16.56 2.10
C ARG A 92 1.77 15.19 1.71
N VAL A 93 1.86 14.92 0.40
CA VAL A 93 2.48 13.68 -0.12
C VAL A 93 3.94 13.61 0.32
N ASP A 94 4.69 14.70 0.16
CA ASP A 94 6.10 14.78 0.54
C ASP A 94 6.26 14.68 2.07
N GLU A 95 5.38 15.27 2.89
CA GLU A 95 5.40 15.11 4.35
C GLU A 95 5.17 13.65 4.75
N TYR A 96 4.19 12.99 4.12
CA TYR A 96 3.89 11.60 4.37
C TYR A 96 5.06 10.68 4.04
N ASP A 97 5.61 10.84 2.83
CA ASP A 97 6.77 10.11 2.33
C ASP A 97 7.99 10.31 3.24
N ASN A 98 8.19 11.52 3.77
CA ASN A 98 9.34 11.83 4.63
C ASN A 98 9.14 11.47 6.11
N LYS A 99 7.94 11.61 6.69
CA LYS A 99 7.76 11.61 8.16
C LYS A 99 6.78 10.59 8.72
N LYS A 100 5.81 10.08 7.95
CA LYS A 100 4.58 9.50 8.55
C LYS A 100 3.93 8.33 7.79
N MET A 101 4.69 7.40 7.21
CA MET A 101 4.06 6.12 6.82
C MET A 101 3.68 5.35 8.08
N LYS A 102 2.41 5.44 8.46
CA LYS A 102 1.85 4.76 9.62
C LYS A 102 1.62 3.29 9.24
N CYS A 103 2.65 2.47 9.34
CA CYS A 103 2.40 1.05 9.49
C CYS A 103 1.67 0.88 10.83
N SER A 104 0.43 0.39 10.78
CA SER A 104 -0.40 0.22 11.98
C SER A 104 0.33 -0.73 12.96
N ASN A 105 0.06 -0.66 14.28
CA ASN A 105 0.78 -1.41 15.34
C ASN A 105 0.81 -2.94 15.10
N GLY A 106 1.66 -3.43 14.19
CA GLY A 106 1.79 -4.84 13.79
C GLY A 106 1.80 -5.09 12.27
N ASP A 107 2.60 -4.32 11.51
CA ASP A 107 3.28 -4.76 10.28
C ASP A 107 2.62 -4.48 8.90
N ALA A 108 1.36 -4.03 8.83
CA ALA A 108 0.73 -3.59 7.56
C ALA A 108 0.80 -2.06 7.39
N CYS A 109 1.22 -1.60 6.20
CA CYS A 109 1.46 -0.19 5.91
C CYS A 109 0.31 0.42 5.08
N ALA A 110 -0.49 1.28 5.70
CA ALA A 110 -1.62 1.90 5.04
C ALA A 110 -1.16 2.95 4.00
N PRO A 111 -1.56 2.83 2.72
CA PRO A 111 -1.11 3.72 1.65
C PRO A 111 -1.69 5.13 1.79
N PHE A 112 -1.04 6.13 1.19
CA PHE A 112 -1.44 7.54 1.31
C PHE A 112 -2.91 7.76 0.93
N ARG A 113 -3.35 7.14 -0.16
CA ARG A 113 -4.74 7.13 -0.62
C ARG A 113 -5.72 6.72 0.49
N ARG A 114 -5.47 5.58 1.14
CA ARG A 114 -6.31 5.06 2.23
C ARG A 114 -6.34 6.01 3.42
N LEU A 115 -5.20 6.60 3.81
CA LEU A 115 -5.11 7.49 4.96
C LEU A 115 -5.98 8.74 4.83
N HIS A 116 -6.21 9.15 3.59
CA HIS A 116 -7.00 10.32 3.25
C HIS A 116 -8.37 9.97 2.68
N LEU A 117 -8.81 8.71 2.72
CA LEU A 117 -10.10 8.25 2.18
C LEU A 117 -11.27 9.15 2.63
N CYS A 118 -12.15 9.51 1.71
CA CYS A 118 -13.31 10.37 1.97
C CYS A 118 -14.45 9.64 2.70
N ASN A 119 -14.29 9.35 4.00
CA ASN A 119 -15.27 8.60 4.80
C ASN A 119 -15.78 9.35 6.04
N LYS A 120 -15.59 10.67 6.13
CA LYS A 120 -15.95 11.43 7.34
C LYS A 120 -17.45 11.56 7.55
N ASN A 121 -18.25 11.49 6.49
CA ASN A 121 -19.70 11.40 6.60
C ASN A 121 -20.09 10.13 7.37
N MET A 122 -19.44 9.01 7.09
CA MET A 122 -19.70 7.73 7.76
C MET A 122 -19.40 7.78 9.26
N VAL A 123 -18.35 8.51 9.69
CA VAL A 123 -18.07 8.70 11.13
C VAL A 123 -19.15 9.53 11.84
N LYS A 124 -19.92 10.31 11.08
CA LYS A 124 -21.01 11.19 11.54
C LYS A 124 -22.40 10.68 11.12
N MET A 125 -22.50 9.46 10.58
CA MET A 125 -23.76 8.91 10.10
C MET A 125 -24.81 8.88 11.22
N ASP A 126 -26.07 9.06 10.84
CA ASP A 126 -27.18 8.96 11.78
C ASP A 126 -27.44 7.51 12.14
N THR A 127 -27.28 7.18 13.41
CA THR A 127 -27.54 5.83 13.95
C THR A 127 -28.94 5.71 14.54
N ASN A 128 -29.68 6.81 14.66
CA ASN A 128 -31.02 6.84 15.22
C ASN A 128 -32.02 6.75 14.07
N ASN A 129 -32.46 5.54 13.79
CA ASN A 129 -33.51 5.33 12.82
C ASN A 129 -34.74 4.79 13.53
N ASP A 130 -35.80 5.60 13.58
CA ASP A 130 -37.08 5.23 14.19
C ASP A 130 -37.76 4.07 13.42
N ASP A 131 -37.36 3.83 12.17
CA ASP A 131 -37.87 2.76 11.30
C ASP A 131 -36.73 1.85 10.80
N SER A 132 -36.57 0.68 11.42
CA SER A 132 -35.53 -0.30 11.07
C SER A 132 -35.55 -0.70 9.59
N SER A 133 -36.71 -0.67 8.93
CA SER A 133 -36.84 -1.01 7.50
C SER A 133 -36.07 -0.05 6.58
N LYS A 134 -35.76 1.16 7.08
CA LYS A 134 -34.97 2.17 6.36
C LYS A 134 -33.47 2.06 6.59
N ALA A 135 -33.01 1.24 7.55
CA ALA A 135 -31.60 1.23 7.96
C ALA A 135 -30.65 0.85 6.82
N LYS A 136 -31.00 -0.19 6.04
CA LYS A 136 -30.22 -0.62 4.87
C LYS A 136 -30.16 0.43 3.76
N HIS A 137 -31.25 1.18 3.57
CA HIS A 137 -31.33 2.24 2.58
C HIS A 137 -30.52 3.47 2.99
N ASN A 138 -30.64 3.88 4.27
CA ASN A 138 -29.88 5.00 4.82
C ASN A 138 -28.37 4.71 4.83
N LEU A 139 -27.97 3.49 5.20
CA LEU A 139 -26.58 3.05 5.12
C LEU A 139 -26.04 3.15 3.68
N LEU A 140 -26.82 2.71 2.70
CA LEU A 140 -26.41 2.79 1.29
C LEU A 140 -26.15 4.24 0.87
N VAL A 141 -26.97 5.20 1.31
CA VAL A 141 -26.77 6.63 1.01
C VAL A 141 -25.42 7.13 1.54
N ASP A 142 -25.08 6.84 2.80
CA ASP A 142 -23.80 7.24 3.38
C ASP A 142 -22.60 6.60 2.67
N VAL A 143 -22.71 5.32 2.30
CA VAL A 143 -21.64 4.61 1.59
C VAL A 143 -21.46 5.14 0.17
N CYS A 144 -22.55 5.35 -0.57
CA CYS A 144 -22.50 5.90 -1.92
C CYS A 144 -22.02 7.36 -1.91
N MET A 145 -22.35 8.15 -0.88
CA MET A 145 -21.79 9.49 -0.72
C MET A 145 -20.26 9.42 -0.56
N ALA A 146 -19.75 8.59 0.35
CA ALA A 146 -18.31 8.41 0.53
C ALA A 146 -17.62 7.96 -0.77
N ALA A 147 -18.22 6.99 -1.47
CA ALA A 147 -17.71 6.46 -2.72
C ALA A 147 -17.66 7.53 -3.83
N LYS A 148 -18.72 8.32 -4.00
CA LYS A 148 -18.79 9.40 -5.00
C LYS A 148 -17.71 10.46 -4.78
N TYR A 149 -17.60 10.99 -3.56
CA TYR A 149 -16.61 12.01 -3.25
C TYR A 149 -15.16 11.47 -3.28
N GLU A 150 -14.95 10.21 -2.91
CA GLU A 150 -13.65 9.56 -3.10
C GLU A 150 -13.30 9.46 -4.58
N GLY A 151 -14.22 9.00 -5.42
CA GLY A 151 -14.01 8.91 -6.87
C GLY A 151 -13.72 10.26 -7.53
N GLU A 152 -14.50 11.29 -7.19
CA GLU A 152 -14.27 12.66 -7.68
C GLU A 152 -12.88 13.18 -7.30
N SER A 153 -12.46 12.98 -6.05
CA SER A 153 -11.18 13.48 -5.57
C SER A 153 -9.97 12.69 -6.11
N LEU A 154 -10.14 11.42 -6.47
CA LEU A 154 -9.07 10.62 -7.08
C LEU A 154 -8.76 11.03 -8.52
N ASN A 155 -9.71 11.59 -9.26
CA ASN A 155 -9.46 12.07 -10.64
C ASN A 155 -8.34 13.13 -10.65
N THR A 156 -8.50 14.16 -9.81
CA THR A 156 -7.51 15.24 -9.68
C THR A 156 -6.17 14.71 -9.16
N TYR A 157 -6.22 13.81 -8.17
CA TYR A 157 -5.00 13.22 -7.61
C TYR A 157 -4.22 12.41 -8.63
N SER A 158 -4.88 11.49 -9.33
CA SER A 158 -4.25 10.62 -10.32
C SER A 158 -3.54 11.46 -11.37
N ALA A 159 -4.19 12.50 -11.90
CA ALA A 159 -3.58 13.40 -12.89
C ALA A 159 -2.32 14.11 -12.35
N GLN A 160 -2.37 14.67 -11.14
CA GLN A 160 -1.19 15.31 -10.53
C GLN A 160 -0.07 14.30 -10.24
N TYR A 161 -0.44 13.13 -9.74
CA TYR A 161 0.49 12.08 -9.37
C TYR A 161 1.18 11.47 -10.60
N ASP A 162 0.45 11.22 -11.67
CA ASP A 162 0.95 10.73 -12.96
C ASP A 162 1.88 11.75 -13.64
N SER A 163 1.59 13.05 -13.51
CA SER A 163 2.48 14.12 -13.97
C SER A 163 3.83 14.12 -13.23
N LYS A 164 3.81 13.89 -11.90
CA LYS A 164 5.03 13.89 -11.07
C LYS A 164 5.83 12.59 -11.21
N TYR A 165 5.13 11.45 -11.27
CA TYR A 165 5.66 10.10 -11.27
C TYR A 165 5.11 9.28 -12.45
N PRO A 166 5.50 9.57 -13.70
CA PRO A 166 4.97 8.90 -14.88
C PRO A 166 5.31 7.39 -14.89
N GLY A 167 4.42 6.55 -15.42
CA GLY A 167 4.74 5.14 -15.68
C GLY A 167 3.62 4.11 -15.52
N SER A 168 2.44 4.47 -15.01
CA SER A 168 1.31 3.52 -14.88
C SER A 168 0.25 3.79 -15.95
N GLY A 169 -0.23 2.73 -16.62
CA GLY A 169 -1.10 2.82 -17.79
C GLY A 169 -2.61 2.75 -17.51
N PHE A 170 -3.01 2.38 -16.29
CA PHE A 170 -4.41 2.15 -15.89
C PHE A 170 -4.73 2.79 -14.53
N THR A 171 -4.15 3.97 -14.29
CA THR A 171 -3.97 4.56 -12.95
C THR A 171 -5.29 4.80 -12.23
N LEU A 172 -6.23 5.44 -12.90
CA LEU A 172 -7.45 5.90 -12.25
C LEU A 172 -8.40 4.74 -11.90
N CYS A 173 -8.74 3.85 -12.84
CA CYS A 173 -9.61 2.70 -12.54
C CYS A 173 -9.01 1.77 -11.46
N THR A 174 -7.68 1.59 -11.46
CA THR A 174 -6.99 0.78 -10.43
C THR A 174 -7.05 1.46 -9.06
N MET A 175 -6.84 2.78 -9.01
CA MET A 175 -6.96 3.54 -7.76
C MET A 175 -8.39 3.53 -7.21
N LEU A 176 -9.40 3.62 -8.10
CA LEU A 176 -10.81 3.46 -7.73
C LEU A 176 -11.07 2.06 -7.18
N ALA A 177 -10.57 0.99 -7.83
CA ALA A 177 -10.70 -0.39 -7.33
C ALA A 177 -10.09 -0.57 -5.92
N ARG A 178 -8.92 0.01 -5.67
CA ARG A 178 -8.27 0.00 -4.34
C ARG A 178 -9.11 0.75 -3.30
N SER A 179 -9.66 1.93 -3.62
CA SER A 179 -10.55 2.68 -2.73
C SER A 179 -11.89 1.99 -2.49
N PHE A 180 -12.48 1.38 -3.52
CA PHE A 180 -13.69 0.57 -3.43
C PHE A 180 -13.52 -0.60 -2.45
N ALA A 181 -12.42 -1.34 -2.57
CA ALA A 181 -12.11 -2.45 -1.68
C ALA A 181 -11.89 -1.99 -0.23
N ASP A 182 -11.24 -0.83 -0.02
CA ASP A 182 -11.08 -0.24 1.31
C ASP A 182 -12.40 0.23 1.93
N ILE A 183 -13.32 0.81 1.14
CA ILE A 183 -14.68 1.13 1.60
C ILE A 183 -15.42 -0.16 1.96
N GLY A 184 -15.29 -1.21 1.15
CA GLY A 184 -15.86 -2.53 1.45
C GLY A 184 -15.35 -3.10 2.76
N ASP A 185 -14.05 -3.00 3.04
CA ASP A 185 -13.47 -3.47 4.30
C ASP A 185 -13.86 -2.61 5.50
N ILE A 186 -14.10 -1.31 5.32
CA ILE A 186 -14.71 -0.46 6.36
C ILE A 186 -16.11 -0.98 6.68
N ILE A 187 -16.94 -1.20 5.66
CA ILE A 187 -18.31 -1.66 5.85
C ILE A 187 -18.38 -3.05 6.44
N ARG A 188 -17.43 -3.94 6.13
CA ARG A 188 -17.37 -5.31 6.66
C ARG A 188 -16.63 -5.43 7.99
N GLY A 189 -16.04 -4.35 8.50
CA GLY A 189 -15.34 -4.32 9.79
C GLY A 189 -13.92 -4.91 9.71
N LYS A 190 -13.41 -5.08 8.50
CA LYS A 190 -12.14 -5.74 8.16
C LYS A 190 -10.98 -4.80 7.92
N ASP A 191 -11.26 -3.50 7.78
CA ASP A 191 -10.24 -2.49 7.56
C ASP A 191 -9.13 -2.62 8.63
N LEU A 192 -7.90 -2.22 8.36
CA LEU A 192 -6.76 -2.33 9.27
C LEU A 192 -6.36 -0.95 9.82
N PHE A 193 -6.88 0.11 9.21
CA PHE A 193 -6.57 1.47 9.59
C PHE A 193 -7.38 1.90 10.81
N ARG A 194 -6.69 2.44 11.83
CA ARG A 194 -7.33 2.90 13.07
C ARG A 194 -7.73 4.37 13.05
N GLY A 195 -7.17 5.18 12.15
CA GLY A 195 -7.40 6.62 12.17
C GLY A 195 -6.67 7.33 13.31
N ASN A 196 -6.97 8.62 13.47
CA ASN A 196 -6.37 9.40 14.56
C ASN A 196 -7.04 9.09 15.89
N LYS A 197 -6.25 9.02 16.96
CA LYS A 197 -6.76 8.87 18.32
C LYS A 197 -7.09 10.25 18.89
N LYS A 198 -8.34 10.46 19.31
CA LYS A 198 -8.73 11.62 20.12
C LYS A 198 -9.17 11.12 21.49
N LYS A 199 -8.54 11.63 22.55
CA LYS A 199 -8.72 11.15 23.93
C LYS A 199 -8.44 9.63 24.02
N ASN A 200 -9.48 8.81 24.13
CA ASN A 200 -9.42 7.37 24.32
C ASN A 200 -10.03 6.54 23.18
N GLN A 201 -10.58 7.19 22.15
CA GLN A 201 -11.27 6.53 21.03
C GLN A 201 -10.63 6.95 19.71
N THR A 202 -10.47 6.02 18.79
CA THR A 202 -10.04 6.33 17.43
C THR A 202 -11.21 6.64 16.53
N GLU A 203 -10.98 7.34 15.42
CA GLU A 203 -12.02 7.58 14.40
C GLU A 203 -12.65 6.28 13.90
N ARG A 204 -11.85 5.21 13.78
CA ARG A 204 -12.31 3.89 13.40
C ARG A 204 -13.16 3.23 14.49
N ASP A 205 -12.80 3.37 15.77
CA ASP A 205 -13.62 2.81 16.86
C ASP A 205 -15.02 3.43 16.86
N LYS A 206 -15.12 4.76 16.66
CA LYS A 206 -16.42 5.44 16.55
C LYS A 206 -17.22 4.99 15.34
N LEU A 207 -16.56 4.84 14.19
CA LEU A 207 -17.20 4.35 12.97
C LEU A 207 -17.74 2.93 13.16
N GLU A 208 -16.95 2.06 13.78
CA GLU A 208 -17.35 0.67 14.04
C GLU A 208 -18.55 0.60 15.00
N GLU A 209 -18.58 1.43 16.04
CA GLU A 209 -19.76 1.55 16.94
C GLU A 209 -21.02 1.99 16.19
N ASN A 210 -20.90 2.91 15.24
CA ASN A 210 -22.03 3.35 14.42
C ASN A 210 -22.51 2.24 13.48
N LEU A 211 -21.59 1.57 12.80
CA LEU A 211 -21.91 0.45 11.91
C LEU A 211 -22.57 -0.69 12.69
N GLN A 212 -22.08 -1.01 13.89
CA GLN A 212 -22.71 -1.99 14.79
C GLN A 212 -24.18 -1.68 15.09
N LYS A 213 -24.50 -0.41 15.39
CA LYS A 213 -25.88 0.02 15.66
C LYS A 213 -26.77 -0.11 14.43
N ILE A 214 -26.26 0.28 13.26
CA ILE A 214 -27.02 0.18 12.00
C ILE A 214 -27.23 -1.28 11.61
N PHE A 215 -26.19 -2.11 11.67
CA PHE A 215 -26.32 -3.53 11.34
C PHE A 215 -27.19 -4.28 12.34
N LYS A 216 -27.27 -3.85 13.60
CA LYS A 216 -28.30 -4.32 14.53
C LYS A 216 -29.72 -4.02 14.02
N GLN A 217 -29.99 -2.80 13.56
CA GLN A 217 -31.30 -2.44 13.00
C GLN A 217 -31.63 -3.23 11.72
N ILE A 218 -30.65 -3.41 10.84
CA ILE A 218 -30.81 -4.23 9.63
C ILE A 218 -31.09 -5.69 10.01
N HIS A 219 -30.36 -6.22 11.00
CA HIS A 219 -30.59 -7.57 11.53
C HIS A 219 -32.01 -7.72 12.06
N ASP A 220 -32.48 -6.75 12.86
CA ASP A 220 -33.83 -6.75 13.42
C ASP A 220 -34.90 -6.70 12.31
N ASP A 221 -34.71 -5.90 11.25
CA ASP A 221 -35.59 -5.83 10.08
C ASP A 221 -35.69 -7.19 9.36
N VAL A 222 -34.56 -7.72 8.90
CA VAL A 222 -34.55 -8.93 8.06
C VAL A 222 -34.91 -10.20 8.82
N THR A 223 -34.67 -10.24 10.14
CA THR A 223 -35.08 -11.37 10.98
C THR A 223 -36.51 -11.24 11.49
N SER A 224 -37.18 -10.10 11.30
CA SER A 224 -38.59 -9.92 11.63
C SER A 224 -39.54 -10.30 10.49
N THR A 225 -39.01 -10.55 9.29
CA THR A 225 -39.77 -10.99 8.12
C THR A 225 -40.57 -12.27 8.42
N ARG A 226 -41.83 -12.32 7.97
CA ARG A 226 -42.73 -13.48 8.15
C ARG A 226 -42.63 -14.44 6.94
N GLY A 227 -42.98 -15.71 7.16
CA GLY A 227 -42.96 -16.74 6.11
C GLY A 227 -41.65 -17.53 6.04
N SER A 228 -41.53 -18.42 5.05
CA SER A 228 -40.38 -19.33 4.88
C SER A 228 -39.06 -18.58 4.76
N ASN A 229 -39.03 -17.47 4.03
CA ASN A 229 -37.83 -16.63 3.87
C ASN A 229 -37.36 -16.03 5.20
N GLY A 230 -38.29 -15.60 6.05
CA GLY A 230 -37.98 -15.07 7.39
C GLY A 230 -37.34 -16.11 8.31
N GLN A 231 -37.79 -17.37 8.24
CA GLN A 231 -37.20 -18.45 9.03
C GLN A 231 -35.77 -18.79 8.57
N ALA A 232 -35.52 -18.74 7.26
CA ALA A 232 -34.19 -18.95 6.70
C ALA A 232 -33.24 -17.81 7.08
N LEU A 233 -33.69 -16.55 7.03
CA LEU A 233 -32.92 -15.37 7.49
C LEU A 233 -32.57 -15.45 8.98
N LYS A 234 -33.53 -15.83 9.84
CA LYS A 234 -33.28 -16.06 11.27
C LYS A 234 -32.24 -17.14 11.51
N THR A 235 -32.26 -18.20 10.70
CA THR A 235 -31.32 -19.31 10.82
C THR A 235 -29.92 -18.87 10.38
N ARG A 236 -29.83 -18.17 9.24
CA ARG A 236 -28.58 -17.66 8.68
C ARG A 236 -27.89 -16.68 9.62
N TYR A 237 -28.63 -15.74 10.20
CA TYR A 237 -28.06 -14.68 11.06
C TYR A 237 -28.27 -14.92 12.57
N LYS A 238 -28.43 -16.17 13.00
CA LYS A 238 -28.73 -16.51 14.40
C LYS A 238 -27.65 -16.02 15.36
N ASP A 239 -26.38 -16.23 15.03
CA ASP A 239 -25.24 -15.94 15.90
C ASP A 239 -24.60 -14.56 15.64
N ASP A 240 -25.16 -13.78 14.71
CA ASP A 240 -24.52 -12.57 14.20
C ASP A 240 -24.37 -11.49 15.28
N ARG A 241 -25.32 -11.42 16.22
CA ARG A 241 -25.27 -10.47 17.35
C ARG A 241 -24.03 -10.66 18.23
N GLU A 242 -23.58 -11.90 18.39
CA GLU A 242 -22.37 -12.24 19.17
C GLU A 242 -21.09 -12.12 18.32
N LYS A 243 -21.24 -12.09 16.99
CA LYS A 243 -20.16 -12.04 16.00
C LYS A 243 -20.13 -10.70 15.25
N ASN A 244 -20.56 -9.61 15.88
CA ASN A 244 -20.46 -8.27 15.29
C ASN A 244 -21.10 -8.14 13.89
N TYR A 245 -22.14 -8.93 13.63
CA TYR A 245 -22.88 -9.01 12.37
C TYR A 245 -21.99 -9.32 11.15
N PHE A 246 -20.85 -10.01 11.31
CA PHE A 246 -19.91 -10.21 10.21
C PHE A 246 -20.56 -10.88 8.99
N GLN A 247 -21.45 -11.86 9.18
CA GLN A 247 -22.10 -12.51 8.04
C GLN A 247 -23.08 -11.57 7.34
N LEU A 248 -23.95 -10.88 8.09
CA LEU A 248 -24.88 -9.88 7.55
C LEU A 248 -24.14 -8.73 6.83
N ARG A 249 -22.98 -8.31 7.33
CA ARG A 249 -22.16 -7.25 6.71
C ARG A 249 -21.56 -7.69 5.37
N GLU A 250 -21.07 -8.93 5.27
CA GLU A 250 -20.58 -9.52 4.02
C GLU A 250 -21.71 -9.64 2.98
N ASP A 251 -22.87 -10.15 3.40
CA ASP A 251 -24.02 -10.30 2.52
C ASP A 251 -24.56 -8.94 2.07
N TRP A 252 -24.62 -7.94 2.97
CA TRP A 252 -25.03 -6.57 2.62
C TRP A 252 -24.06 -5.92 1.63
N TRP A 253 -22.74 -6.06 1.84
CA TRP A 253 -21.76 -5.56 0.87
C TRP A 253 -21.97 -6.21 -0.49
N THR A 254 -22.05 -7.55 -0.53
CA THR A 254 -22.28 -8.31 -1.78
C THR A 254 -23.55 -7.85 -2.50
N ALA A 255 -24.63 -7.57 -1.77
CA ALA A 255 -25.90 -7.09 -2.34
C ALA A 255 -25.85 -5.65 -2.88
N ASN A 256 -24.93 -4.82 -2.38
CA ASN A 256 -24.91 -3.38 -2.67
C ASN A 256 -23.65 -2.89 -3.40
N ARG A 257 -22.61 -3.73 -3.54
CA ARG A 257 -21.30 -3.37 -4.10
C ARG A 257 -21.39 -2.78 -5.51
N GLU A 258 -22.36 -3.23 -6.31
CA GLU A 258 -22.63 -2.70 -7.65
C GLU A 258 -23.04 -1.22 -7.62
N THR A 259 -24.01 -0.86 -6.77
CA THR A 259 -24.47 0.52 -6.59
C THR A 259 -23.37 1.41 -6.03
N VAL A 260 -22.54 0.88 -5.13
CA VAL A 260 -21.39 1.61 -4.56
C VAL A 260 -20.32 1.88 -5.63
N TRP A 261 -20.01 0.90 -6.49
CA TRP A 261 -19.11 1.08 -7.63
C TRP A 261 -19.66 2.11 -8.61
N GLU A 262 -20.97 2.04 -8.89
CA GLU A 262 -21.65 3.02 -9.74
C GLU A 262 -21.54 4.43 -9.15
N ALA A 263 -21.71 4.61 -7.84
CA ALA A 263 -21.49 5.89 -7.17
C ALA A 263 -20.05 6.40 -7.29
N MET A 264 -19.06 5.50 -7.17
CA MET A 264 -17.63 5.84 -7.22
C MET A 264 -17.17 6.29 -8.61
N THR A 265 -17.78 5.76 -9.66
CA THR A 265 -17.32 5.92 -11.05
C THR A 265 -18.16 6.92 -11.84
N CYS A 266 -18.85 7.85 -11.18
CA CYS A 266 -19.77 8.76 -11.86
C CYS A 266 -19.11 9.82 -12.77
N SER A 267 -17.85 10.14 -12.51
CA SER A 267 -17.12 11.23 -13.16
C SER A 267 -17.11 11.10 -14.69
N LYS A 268 -17.13 12.24 -15.38
CA LYS A 268 -16.96 12.32 -16.85
C LYS A 268 -15.51 12.10 -17.28
N GLU A 269 -14.55 12.35 -16.40
CA GLU A 269 -13.13 12.05 -16.65
C GLU A 269 -12.88 10.54 -16.84
N LEU A 270 -13.84 9.70 -16.46
CA LEU A 270 -13.79 8.26 -16.64
C LEU A 270 -14.42 7.80 -17.97
N ASP A 271 -14.93 8.71 -18.79
CA ASP A 271 -15.44 8.38 -20.11
C ASP A 271 -14.30 7.73 -20.92
N ASN A 272 -14.58 6.59 -21.56
CA ASN A 272 -13.58 5.75 -22.25
C ASN A 272 -12.48 5.11 -21.37
N SER A 273 -12.61 5.13 -20.04
CA SER A 273 -11.62 4.50 -19.14
C SER A 273 -11.81 2.99 -19.01
N SER A 274 -10.68 2.28 -19.04
CA SER A 274 -10.60 0.81 -18.96
C SER A 274 -9.96 0.31 -17.66
N TYR A 275 -10.58 -0.68 -17.01
CA TYR A 275 -9.98 -1.45 -15.93
C TYR A 275 -9.01 -2.48 -16.52
N PHE A 276 -7.82 -2.64 -15.94
CA PHE A 276 -6.69 -3.36 -16.56
C PHE A 276 -6.98 -4.84 -16.92
N ARG A 277 -7.90 -5.50 -16.22
CA ARG A 277 -8.33 -6.87 -16.55
C ARG A 277 -9.56 -6.88 -17.44
N ALA A 278 -9.57 -7.85 -18.36
CA ALA A 278 -10.74 -8.16 -19.16
C ALA A 278 -11.64 -9.07 -18.33
N THR A 279 -12.60 -8.48 -17.62
CA THR A 279 -13.52 -9.19 -16.71
C THR A 279 -14.97 -9.09 -17.14
N CYS A 280 -15.29 -8.20 -18.08
CA CYS A 280 -16.64 -8.02 -18.59
C CYS A 280 -17.02 -9.13 -19.56
N ASN A 281 -18.31 -9.38 -19.76
CA ASN A 281 -18.81 -10.32 -20.76
C ASN A 281 -19.87 -9.64 -21.64
N ASP A 282 -19.56 -8.43 -22.11
CA ASP A 282 -20.53 -7.55 -22.78
C ASP A 282 -21.00 -8.12 -24.14
N THR A 283 -20.20 -8.97 -24.77
CA THR A 283 -20.43 -9.50 -26.12
C THR A 283 -20.85 -10.96 -26.17
N GLY A 284 -20.80 -11.68 -25.03
CA GLY A 284 -21.00 -13.14 -24.99
C GLY A 284 -19.92 -13.96 -25.72
N GLN A 285 -18.86 -13.30 -26.22
CA GLN A 285 -17.77 -13.92 -26.99
C GLN A 285 -16.50 -14.15 -26.16
N GLY A 286 -16.54 -13.83 -24.86
CA GLY A 286 -15.42 -13.98 -23.94
C GLY A 286 -15.13 -12.70 -23.15
N PRO A 287 -14.13 -12.73 -22.26
CA PRO A 287 -13.83 -11.61 -21.39
C PRO A 287 -13.40 -10.35 -22.16
N SER A 288 -14.02 -9.21 -21.89
CA SER A 288 -13.71 -7.89 -22.45
C SER A 288 -13.27 -6.90 -21.39
N GLN A 289 -12.49 -5.90 -21.80
CA GLN A 289 -12.13 -4.75 -20.95
C GLN A 289 -13.33 -3.82 -20.82
N THR A 290 -13.42 -3.07 -19.72
CA THR A 290 -14.40 -2.00 -19.61
C THR A 290 -14.09 -0.91 -20.64
N HIS A 291 -15.11 -0.35 -21.27
CA HIS A 291 -14.94 0.70 -22.29
C HIS A 291 -15.56 2.04 -21.88
N ASN A 292 -16.22 2.11 -20.73
CA ASN A 292 -16.82 3.34 -20.23
C ASN A 292 -16.85 3.36 -18.70
N LYS A 293 -16.35 4.44 -18.08
CA LYS A 293 -16.42 4.69 -16.65
C LYS A 293 -15.86 3.58 -15.76
N CYS A 294 -14.91 2.78 -16.23
CA CYS A 294 -14.43 1.59 -15.51
C CYS A 294 -15.58 0.60 -15.17
N ARG A 295 -16.58 0.46 -16.05
CA ARG A 295 -17.75 -0.40 -15.84
C ARG A 295 -17.92 -1.39 -16.97
N CYS A 296 -18.40 -2.58 -16.64
CA CYS A 296 -18.98 -3.48 -17.63
C CYS A 296 -20.36 -2.94 -18.07
N ASP A 297 -20.77 -3.26 -19.29
CA ASP A 297 -22.10 -2.88 -19.75
C ASP A 297 -23.17 -3.66 -18.96
N LYS A 298 -24.30 -3.00 -18.67
CA LYS A 298 -25.51 -3.73 -18.25
C LYS A 298 -25.99 -4.49 -19.50
N ASP A 299 -26.19 -5.80 -19.39
CA ASP A 299 -26.71 -6.69 -20.46
C ASP A 299 -27.67 -5.97 -21.42
N LYS A 300 -27.29 -5.88 -22.69
CA LYS A 300 -28.12 -5.30 -23.76
C LYS A 300 -28.79 -6.45 -24.54
N GLY A 301 -30.11 -6.62 -24.37
CA GLY A 301 -30.91 -7.56 -25.15
C GLY A 301 -32.34 -7.76 -24.63
N ALA A 302 -33.17 -8.48 -25.39
CA ALA A 302 -34.59 -8.76 -25.07
C ALA A 302 -34.84 -9.55 -23.76
N ASN A 303 -33.77 -9.91 -23.04
CA ASN A 303 -33.79 -10.56 -21.72
C ASN A 303 -33.16 -9.67 -20.63
N ALA A 304 -33.17 -8.35 -20.80
CA ALA A 304 -32.85 -7.41 -19.73
C ALA A 304 -33.78 -7.67 -18.52
N GLY A 305 -33.24 -8.31 -17.47
CA GLY A 305 -33.97 -8.61 -16.24
C GLY A 305 -34.38 -10.07 -16.01
N LYS A 306 -33.94 -11.04 -16.82
CA LYS A 306 -34.04 -12.47 -16.45
C LYS A 306 -32.66 -13.04 -16.12
N PRO A 307 -32.38 -13.45 -14.87
CA PRO A 307 -31.18 -14.23 -14.58
C PRO A 307 -31.25 -15.52 -15.38
N LYS A 308 -30.24 -15.78 -16.23
CA LYS A 308 -30.07 -17.10 -16.81
C LYS A 308 -29.68 -18.03 -15.66
N ALA A 309 -30.43 -19.12 -15.48
CA ALA A 309 -30.07 -20.14 -14.51
C ALA A 309 -28.67 -20.68 -14.84
N GLY A 310 -27.69 -20.41 -13.97
CA GLY A 310 -26.33 -20.91 -14.09
C GLY A 310 -25.26 -19.91 -14.54
N ASP A 311 -25.61 -18.68 -14.92
CA ASP A 311 -24.64 -17.61 -15.24
C ASP A 311 -24.73 -16.49 -14.21
N GLY A 312 -23.58 -15.96 -13.78
CA GLY A 312 -23.45 -14.97 -12.71
C GLY A 312 -24.16 -13.65 -13.00
N ASP A 313 -24.45 -12.90 -11.93
CA ASP A 313 -24.93 -11.51 -11.95
C ASP A 313 -24.26 -10.69 -13.06
N VAL A 314 -25.05 -9.84 -13.74
CA VAL A 314 -24.57 -8.84 -14.69
C VAL A 314 -23.81 -7.75 -13.92
N THR A 315 -22.57 -8.03 -13.51
CA THR A 315 -21.82 -7.18 -12.60
C THR A 315 -21.19 -6.02 -13.35
N ILE A 316 -21.74 -4.82 -13.14
CA ILE A 316 -21.13 -3.54 -13.53
C ILE A 316 -19.69 -3.35 -12.98
N VAL A 317 -19.33 -4.10 -11.94
CA VAL A 317 -18.05 -4.02 -11.22
C VAL A 317 -16.99 -4.92 -11.87
N PRO A 318 -15.93 -4.38 -12.49
CA PRO A 318 -14.91 -5.18 -13.18
C PRO A 318 -13.81 -5.72 -12.26
N THR A 319 -13.79 -5.32 -10.98
CA THR A 319 -12.74 -5.66 -10.01
C THR A 319 -13.26 -6.61 -8.94
N TYR A 320 -12.35 -7.42 -8.39
CA TYR A 320 -12.57 -8.31 -7.27
C TYR A 320 -11.60 -8.05 -6.11
N PHE A 321 -10.95 -6.88 -6.10
CA PHE A 321 -10.09 -6.43 -5.01
C PHE A 321 -10.80 -6.39 -3.66
N ASP A 322 -12.12 -6.17 -3.64
CA ASP A 322 -12.90 -6.26 -2.40
C ASP A 322 -12.98 -7.70 -1.83
N TYR A 323 -12.52 -8.72 -2.55
CA TYR A 323 -12.36 -10.10 -2.04
C TYR A 323 -10.88 -10.51 -1.89
N VAL A 324 -9.94 -9.56 -1.99
CA VAL A 324 -8.52 -9.74 -1.69
C VAL A 324 -8.25 -9.21 -0.29
N PRO A 325 -7.55 -9.91 0.63
CA PRO A 325 -7.20 -9.39 1.95
C PRO A 325 -6.49 -8.03 1.90
N GLN A 326 -6.92 -7.10 2.77
CA GLN A 326 -6.48 -5.69 2.69
C GLN A 326 -4.96 -5.51 2.72
N TYR A 327 -4.27 -6.29 3.54
CA TYR A 327 -2.82 -6.23 3.65
C TYR A 327 -2.13 -6.50 2.31
N LEU A 328 -2.57 -7.50 1.54
CA LEU A 328 -1.97 -7.83 0.24
C LEU A 328 -2.20 -6.71 -0.78
N ARG A 329 -3.39 -6.09 -0.77
CA ARG A 329 -3.69 -4.93 -1.63
C ARG A 329 -2.80 -3.73 -1.31
N TRP A 330 -2.57 -3.47 -0.03
CA TRP A 330 -1.68 -2.38 0.39
C TRP A 330 -0.22 -2.68 0.06
N PHE A 331 0.21 -3.95 0.13
CA PHE A 331 1.56 -4.34 -0.23
C PHE A 331 1.80 -4.21 -1.75
N GLU A 332 0.83 -4.61 -2.57
CA GLU A 332 0.83 -4.38 -4.02
C GLU A 332 0.86 -2.88 -4.35
N GLU A 333 -0.03 -2.07 -3.75
CA GLU A 333 -0.06 -0.62 -3.95
C GLU A 333 1.26 0.05 -3.52
N TRP A 334 1.86 -0.43 -2.43
CA TRP A 334 3.16 0.04 -1.96
C TRP A 334 4.28 -0.27 -2.94
N ALA A 335 4.31 -1.47 -3.53
CA ALA A 335 5.34 -1.87 -4.49
C ALA A 335 5.25 -1.04 -5.78
N GLU A 336 4.04 -0.85 -6.31
CA GLU A 336 3.81 0.00 -7.49
C GLU A 336 4.24 1.46 -7.22
N ASP A 337 3.86 2.02 -6.06
CA ASP A 337 4.24 3.37 -5.63
C ASP A 337 5.76 3.51 -5.44
N PHE A 338 6.40 2.50 -4.82
CA PHE A 338 7.84 2.44 -4.64
C PHE A 338 8.58 2.51 -5.97
N CYS A 339 8.20 1.70 -6.96
CA CYS A 339 8.87 1.65 -8.25
C CYS A 339 8.73 2.97 -9.02
N ARG A 340 7.53 3.57 -9.03
CA ARG A 340 7.30 4.90 -9.65
C ARG A 340 8.18 5.98 -9.03
N LYS A 341 8.27 6.01 -7.70
CA LYS A 341 9.11 6.97 -6.98
C LYS A 341 10.59 6.69 -7.17
N LYS A 342 11.02 5.41 -7.14
CA LYS A 342 12.42 5.02 -7.35
C LYS A 342 12.91 5.50 -8.69
N LYS A 343 12.15 5.28 -9.78
CA LYS A 343 12.48 5.80 -11.12
C LYS A 343 12.73 7.31 -11.10
N LYS A 344 11.81 8.07 -10.48
CA LYS A 344 11.93 9.53 -10.40
C LYS A 344 13.15 9.98 -9.60
N TYR A 345 13.42 9.36 -8.45
CA TYR A 345 14.58 9.69 -7.64
C TYR A 345 15.89 9.37 -8.37
N VAL A 346 15.96 8.20 -9.02
CA VAL A 346 17.11 7.80 -9.85
C VAL A 346 17.38 8.83 -10.95
N ASP A 347 16.36 9.27 -11.68
CA ASP A 347 16.51 10.30 -12.71
C ASP A 347 17.07 11.61 -12.15
N ILE A 348 16.59 12.02 -10.97
CA ILE A 348 17.06 13.22 -10.27
C ILE A 348 18.53 13.07 -9.88
N VAL A 349 18.91 11.99 -9.20
CA VAL A 349 20.31 11.80 -8.76
C VAL A 349 21.24 11.65 -9.95
N LYS A 350 20.85 10.91 -10.99
CA LYS A 350 21.61 10.79 -12.25
C LYS A 350 21.89 12.16 -12.86
N THR A 351 20.86 12.98 -13.03
CA THR A 351 20.95 14.35 -13.59
C THR A 351 21.90 15.23 -12.77
N TYR A 352 21.80 15.20 -11.44
CA TYR A 352 22.61 16.06 -10.58
C TYR A 352 23.99 15.50 -10.27
N CYS A 353 24.26 14.22 -10.48
CA CYS A 353 25.51 13.57 -10.11
C CYS A 353 26.39 13.15 -11.31
N ARG A 354 25.84 13.03 -12.53
CA ARG A 354 26.59 12.67 -13.73
C ARG A 354 26.21 13.55 -14.91
N ASP A 355 27.19 14.04 -15.65
CA ASP A 355 26.99 14.72 -16.93
C ASP A 355 28.26 14.56 -17.78
N GLU A 356 28.22 13.70 -18.79
CA GLU A 356 29.40 13.40 -19.61
C GLU A 356 29.83 14.57 -20.49
N THR A 357 28.87 15.39 -20.95
CA THR A 357 29.13 16.55 -21.81
C THR A 357 29.93 17.60 -21.06
N LYS A 358 29.64 17.78 -19.77
CA LYS A 358 30.34 18.70 -18.87
C LYS A 358 31.51 18.08 -18.11
N GLY A 359 31.86 16.81 -18.41
CA GLY A 359 32.91 16.08 -17.71
C GLY A 359 32.66 16.00 -16.20
N LYS A 360 31.41 15.81 -15.80
CA LYS A 360 30.96 15.81 -14.41
C LYS A 360 30.74 14.39 -13.89
N TYR A 361 31.45 14.08 -12.82
CA TYR A 361 31.27 12.87 -12.02
C TYR A 361 31.35 13.24 -10.55
N CYS A 362 30.23 13.20 -9.84
CA CYS A 362 30.14 13.64 -8.45
C CYS A 362 29.96 12.47 -7.49
N SER A 363 30.34 12.67 -6.24
CA SER A 363 29.99 11.76 -5.14
C SER A 363 28.81 12.27 -4.34
N LEU A 364 28.20 11.40 -3.53
CA LEU A 364 27.17 11.81 -2.57
C LEU A 364 27.64 12.93 -1.66
N ASN A 365 28.93 12.99 -1.30
CA ASN A 365 29.49 13.99 -0.38
C ASN A 365 29.74 15.35 -1.07
N GLY A 366 29.34 15.49 -2.33
CA GLY A 366 29.45 16.73 -3.09
C GLY A 366 30.83 16.97 -3.71
N TYR A 367 31.72 15.98 -3.69
CA TYR A 367 33.05 16.07 -4.32
C TYR A 367 33.01 15.75 -5.81
N ASP A 368 33.81 16.47 -6.59
CA ASP A 368 34.11 16.20 -8.00
C ASP A 368 35.15 15.07 -8.08
N CYS A 369 34.69 13.88 -8.45
CA CYS A 369 35.52 12.67 -8.53
C CYS A 369 36.52 12.70 -9.69
N THR A 370 36.41 13.65 -10.63
CA THR A 370 37.42 13.82 -11.67
C THR A 370 38.71 14.45 -11.14
N LYS A 371 38.61 15.21 -10.03
CA LYS A 371 39.73 15.93 -9.41
C LYS A 371 40.05 15.48 -7.98
N THR A 372 39.10 14.82 -7.33
CA THR A 372 39.25 14.21 -6.00
C THR A 372 40.08 12.93 -6.11
N LYS A 373 41.02 12.75 -5.18
CA LYS A 373 41.88 11.56 -5.03
C LYS A 373 42.00 11.24 -3.54
N LEU A 374 41.19 10.30 -3.06
CA LEU A 374 41.16 9.92 -1.65
C LEU A 374 42.48 9.32 -1.19
N ALA A 375 43.17 8.58 -2.07
CA ALA A 375 44.47 7.96 -1.81
C ALA A 375 45.57 8.90 -1.30
N ILE A 376 45.48 10.20 -1.64
CA ILE A 376 46.44 11.24 -1.25
C ILE A 376 45.76 12.35 -0.44
N GLY A 377 44.59 12.09 0.15
CA GLY A 377 43.85 13.06 0.96
C GLY A 377 43.37 14.31 0.20
N LYS A 378 43.26 14.24 -1.13
CA LYS A 378 42.87 15.39 -1.96
C LYS A 378 41.37 15.39 -2.20
N TYR A 379 40.68 16.33 -1.56
CA TYR A 379 39.24 16.57 -1.74
C TYR A 379 39.02 17.80 -2.62
N ARG A 380 38.15 17.68 -3.64
CA ARG A 380 37.79 18.80 -4.50
C ARG A 380 36.28 18.96 -4.56
N MET A 381 35.79 20.02 -3.94
CA MET A 381 34.44 20.54 -4.18
C MET A 381 34.47 21.38 -5.47
N GLY A 382 33.46 21.23 -6.32
CA GLY A 382 33.41 21.93 -7.61
C GLY A 382 32.48 21.24 -8.60
N ASN A 383 32.45 21.73 -9.84
CA ASN A 383 31.65 21.17 -10.93
C ASN A 383 30.14 21.00 -10.58
N GLN A 384 29.64 21.90 -9.73
CA GLN A 384 28.29 21.85 -9.15
C GLN A 384 27.95 20.55 -8.39
N CYS A 385 28.95 19.79 -7.93
CA CYS A 385 28.74 18.53 -7.22
C CYS A 385 28.02 18.69 -5.87
N THR A 386 27.97 19.88 -5.28
CA THR A 386 27.08 20.15 -4.14
C THR A 386 25.60 19.88 -4.46
N LYS A 387 25.17 20.04 -5.72
CA LYS A 387 23.81 19.67 -6.14
C LYS A 387 23.59 18.16 -6.10
N CYS A 388 24.64 17.35 -6.35
CA CYS A 388 24.58 15.91 -6.17
C CYS A 388 24.35 15.54 -4.71
N PHE A 389 25.06 16.17 -3.77
CA PHE A 389 24.81 15.98 -2.34
C PHE A 389 23.36 16.27 -1.94
N LEU A 390 22.82 17.41 -2.40
CA LEU A 390 21.42 17.79 -2.13
C LEU A 390 20.39 16.84 -2.78
N ALA A 391 20.75 16.16 -3.87
CA ALA A 391 19.90 15.16 -4.51
C ALA A 391 20.02 13.77 -3.83
N CYS A 392 21.23 13.37 -3.46
CA CYS A 392 21.49 12.06 -2.86
C CYS A 392 21.00 11.95 -1.43
N TYR A 393 21.16 12.99 -0.61
CA TYR A 393 20.75 12.98 0.79
C TYR A 393 19.26 12.58 1.00
N PRO A 394 18.27 13.24 0.36
CA PRO A 394 16.88 12.86 0.51
C PRO A 394 16.57 11.47 -0.06
N TYR A 395 17.25 11.06 -1.14
CA TYR A 395 17.08 9.74 -1.73
C TYR A 395 17.57 8.62 -0.81
N VAL A 396 18.76 8.77 -0.22
CA VAL A 396 19.33 7.81 0.75
C VAL A 396 18.40 7.62 1.95
N HIS A 397 17.90 8.72 2.52
CA HIS A 397 16.95 8.63 3.63
C HIS A 397 15.62 7.98 3.21
N TRP A 398 15.14 8.28 2.00
CA TRP A 398 13.92 7.70 1.47
C TRP A 398 14.05 6.19 1.21
N ILE A 399 15.14 5.72 0.59
CA ILE A 399 15.33 4.30 0.26
C ILE A 399 15.51 3.44 1.53
N ASP A 400 16.23 3.96 2.54
CA ASP A 400 16.38 3.29 3.84
C ASP A 400 15.02 3.09 4.52
N LYS A 401 14.16 4.13 4.51
CA LYS A 401 12.82 4.03 5.08
C LYS A 401 11.94 3.05 4.30
N LYS A 402 12.04 3.04 2.97
CA LYS A 402 11.31 2.07 2.12
C LYS A 402 11.73 0.63 2.42
N LYS A 403 13.01 0.39 2.70
CA LYS A 403 13.48 -0.92 3.15
C LYS A 403 12.83 -1.35 4.47
N GLU A 404 12.76 -0.47 5.46
CA GLU A 404 12.09 -0.78 6.74
C GLU A 404 10.59 -1.09 6.56
N GLU A 405 9.92 -0.40 5.65
CA GLU A 405 8.52 -0.65 5.29
C GLU A 405 8.35 -2.01 4.60
N PHE A 406 9.25 -2.32 3.66
CA PHE A 406 9.30 -3.60 2.97
C PHE A 406 9.49 -4.77 3.94
N ASP A 407 10.48 -4.68 4.83
CA ASP A 407 10.78 -5.75 5.78
C ASP A 407 9.59 -6.02 6.71
N LYS A 408 8.85 -4.98 7.13
CA LYS A 408 7.61 -5.13 7.91
C LYS A 408 6.53 -5.86 7.11
N GLN A 409 6.31 -5.44 5.87
CA GLN A 409 5.30 -6.08 5.02
C GLN A 409 5.67 -7.52 4.68
N LYS A 410 6.95 -7.83 4.41
CA LYS A 410 7.42 -9.21 4.21
C LYS A 410 7.13 -10.09 5.43
N ASN A 411 7.50 -9.64 6.63
CA ASN A 411 7.20 -10.36 7.88
C ASN A 411 5.70 -10.53 8.13
N LYS A 412 4.88 -9.58 7.67
CA LYS A 412 3.41 -9.66 7.77
C LYS A 412 2.86 -10.78 6.88
N TYR A 413 3.42 -10.98 5.70
CA TYR A 413 3.02 -12.06 4.78
C TYR A 413 3.12 -13.41 5.46
N GLU A 414 4.30 -13.71 6.02
CA GLU A 414 4.59 -14.97 6.70
C GLU A 414 3.63 -15.22 7.87
N LYS A 415 3.32 -14.18 8.65
CA LYS A 415 2.36 -14.26 9.75
C LYS A 415 0.93 -14.55 9.30
N GLU A 416 0.50 -13.94 8.19
CA GLU A 416 -0.84 -14.19 7.64
C GLU A 416 -0.94 -15.61 7.07
N MET A 417 0.07 -16.11 6.36
CA MET A 417 0.10 -17.50 5.89
C MET A 417 0.02 -18.49 7.07
N GLN A 418 0.86 -18.33 8.09
CA GLN A 418 0.85 -19.19 9.27
C GLN A 418 -0.48 -19.22 10.03
N LYS A 419 -1.24 -18.12 10.00
CA LYS A 419 -2.56 -18.02 10.63
C LYS A 419 -3.57 -19.00 10.02
N TYR A 420 -3.46 -19.30 8.73
CA TYR A 420 -4.42 -20.13 8.00
C TYR A 420 -3.90 -21.56 7.70
N GLU A 421 -2.60 -21.82 7.79
CA GLU A 421 -2.02 -23.18 7.64
C GLU A 421 -2.41 -24.15 8.77
N ASN A 422 -2.44 -23.66 10.00
CA ASN A 422 -2.83 -24.46 11.15
C ASN A 422 -4.32 -24.31 11.35
N GLY A 423 -5.14 -25.22 10.80
CA GLY A 423 -6.58 -25.34 11.10
C GLY A 423 -6.84 -25.61 12.59
N ALA A 424 -6.46 -24.68 13.46
CA ALA A 424 -6.25 -24.87 14.87
C ALA A 424 -7.23 -23.99 15.63
N SER A 425 -8.14 -24.68 16.30
CA SER A 425 -8.68 -24.30 17.59
C SER A 425 -7.73 -23.36 18.34
N SER A 426 -8.31 -22.28 18.84
CA SER A 426 -7.96 -21.63 20.11
C SER A 426 -6.94 -22.41 20.96
N SER A 427 -5.66 -22.22 20.70
CA SER A 427 -4.63 -22.51 21.69
C SER A 427 -3.99 -21.18 22.04
N SER A 428 -4.38 -20.72 23.24
CA SER A 428 -3.72 -19.72 24.05
C SER A 428 -2.19 -19.83 23.98
N GLY A 429 -1.58 -19.12 23.04
CA GLY A 429 -0.16 -18.82 23.04
C GLY A 429 0.11 -17.67 24.02
N SER A 430 0.50 -18.01 25.23
CA SER A 430 1.03 -17.08 26.23
C SER A 430 2.33 -16.44 25.74
N GLY A 431 2.23 -15.40 24.93
CA GLY A 431 3.32 -14.46 24.64
C GLY A 431 2.96 -13.10 25.22
N SER A 432 3.72 -12.62 26.20
CA SER A 432 3.49 -11.38 26.96
C SER A 432 3.74 -10.11 26.13
N GLY A 433 3.04 -9.94 25.01
CA GLY A 433 2.90 -8.68 24.29
C GLY A 433 1.54 -8.07 24.60
N ARG A 434 1.51 -6.86 25.18
CA ARG A 434 0.29 -6.12 25.58
C ARG A 434 -0.91 -6.44 24.67
N GLN A 435 -1.90 -7.14 25.24
CA GLN A 435 -3.20 -7.37 24.64
C GLN A 435 -3.70 -6.09 23.98
N ARG A 436 -3.93 -6.14 22.67
CA ARG A 436 -4.74 -5.15 21.98
C ARG A 436 -6.10 -5.14 22.69
N ARG A 437 -6.41 -4.08 23.43
CA ARG A 437 -7.78 -3.79 23.89
C ARG A 437 -8.61 -3.46 22.64
N GLY A 438 -9.11 -4.49 22.01
CA GLY A 438 -10.13 -4.49 20.97
C GLY A 438 -10.91 -5.79 21.18
N VAL A 439 -12.19 -5.64 21.46
CA VAL A 439 -13.23 -6.66 21.71
C VAL A 439 -12.76 -8.12 21.66
N ARG A 440 -12.81 -8.81 22.82
CA ARG A 440 -12.78 -10.28 22.89
C ARG A 440 -13.93 -10.83 22.05
N SER A 441 -13.65 -11.36 20.87
CA SER A 441 -14.55 -12.30 20.20
C SER A 441 -13.81 -13.63 20.07
N ASN A 442 -14.42 -14.67 20.63
CA ASN A 442 -13.88 -16.01 20.75
C ASN A 442 -14.55 -16.94 19.73
N ASN A 443 -14.78 -16.48 18.48
CA ASN A 443 -15.71 -17.15 17.55
C ASN A 443 -15.16 -17.33 16.12
N ASN A 444 -15.29 -18.58 15.62
CA ASN A 444 -14.93 -19.14 14.31
C ASN A 444 -15.72 -18.57 13.12
N TYR A 445 -15.68 -17.26 12.84
CA TYR A 445 -16.08 -16.78 11.50
C TYR A 445 -14.83 -16.49 10.68
N GLU A 446 -14.38 -17.52 9.96
CA GLU A 446 -13.31 -17.42 8.97
C GLU A 446 -13.95 -16.92 7.67
N GLY A 447 -14.08 -15.60 7.52
CA GLY A 447 -14.66 -14.97 6.32
C GLY A 447 -13.85 -15.25 5.04
N TYR A 448 -14.13 -14.51 3.96
CA TYR A 448 -13.49 -14.73 2.64
C TYR A 448 -11.95 -14.81 2.66
N GLU A 449 -11.30 -14.21 3.66
CA GLU A 449 -9.84 -14.21 3.78
C GLU A 449 -9.26 -15.62 3.90
N LYS A 450 -9.92 -16.54 4.63
CA LYS A 450 -9.43 -17.91 4.74
C LYS A 450 -9.42 -18.60 3.37
N ILE A 451 -10.54 -18.55 2.66
CA ILE A 451 -10.68 -19.08 1.30
C ILE A 451 -9.62 -18.45 0.39
N PHE A 452 -9.35 -17.16 0.55
CA PHE A 452 -8.30 -16.48 -0.20
C PHE A 452 -6.91 -17.05 0.07
N TYR A 453 -6.51 -17.20 1.34
CA TYR A 453 -5.18 -17.71 1.69
C TYR A 453 -5.02 -19.20 1.34
N GLU A 454 -6.08 -20.00 1.44
CA GLU A 454 -6.10 -21.38 0.93
C GLU A 454 -5.83 -21.40 -0.58
N LYS A 455 -6.54 -20.58 -1.37
CA LYS A 455 -6.31 -20.47 -2.82
C LYS A 455 -4.93 -19.90 -3.17
N LEU A 456 -4.41 -19.00 -2.35
CA LEU A 456 -3.07 -18.45 -2.48
C LEU A 456 -2.01 -19.55 -2.32
N GLU A 457 -2.17 -20.39 -1.29
CA GLU A 457 -1.32 -21.56 -1.04
C GLU A 457 -1.44 -22.60 -2.16
N GLU A 458 -2.66 -22.97 -2.57
CA GLU A 458 -2.94 -23.88 -3.68
C GLU A 458 -2.31 -23.41 -5.00
N SER A 459 -2.27 -22.09 -5.22
CA SER A 459 -1.64 -21.48 -6.39
C SER A 459 -0.11 -21.44 -6.29
N GLY A 460 0.48 -21.99 -5.23
CA GLY A 460 1.91 -22.14 -5.04
C GLY A 460 2.61 -20.94 -4.41
N TYR A 461 1.86 -19.97 -3.87
CA TYR A 461 2.36 -18.74 -3.24
C TYR A 461 2.40 -18.84 -1.71
N LYS A 462 2.59 -20.05 -1.15
CA LYS A 462 2.82 -20.23 0.28
C LYS A 462 4.08 -19.48 0.75
N ASP A 463 5.13 -19.55 -0.07
CA ASP A 463 6.40 -18.87 0.16
C ASP A 463 6.34 -17.40 -0.27
N VAL A 464 6.80 -16.52 0.60
CA VAL A 464 6.79 -15.07 0.35
C VAL A 464 7.65 -14.69 -0.86
N GLY A 465 8.75 -15.41 -1.13
CA GLY A 465 9.67 -15.10 -2.23
C GLY A 465 8.99 -15.10 -3.59
N LYS A 466 8.14 -16.10 -3.86
CA LYS A 466 7.35 -16.14 -5.12
C LYS A 466 6.39 -14.97 -5.26
N PHE A 467 5.80 -14.50 -4.15
CA PHE A 467 4.94 -13.32 -4.19
C PHE A 467 5.77 -12.04 -4.40
N LEU A 468 6.97 -11.96 -3.82
CA LEU A 468 7.91 -10.86 -4.06
C LEU A 468 8.36 -10.81 -5.53
N ASP A 469 8.57 -11.95 -6.18
CA ASP A 469 8.86 -12.02 -7.61
C ASP A 469 7.72 -11.38 -8.42
N LEU A 470 6.45 -11.69 -8.11
CA LEU A 470 5.30 -11.06 -8.77
C LEU A 470 5.23 -9.55 -8.57
N LEU A 471 5.61 -9.03 -7.38
CA LEU A 471 5.68 -7.58 -7.14
C LEU A 471 6.75 -6.93 -8.03
N SER A 472 7.85 -7.63 -8.29
CA SER A 472 8.90 -7.19 -9.20
C SER A 472 8.46 -7.19 -10.67
N GLU A 473 7.49 -8.02 -11.03
CA GLU A 473 6.97 -8.13 -12.39
C GLU A 473 6.04 -6.97 -12.81
N GLU A 474 5.64 -6.10 -11.86
CA GLU A 474 4.86 -4.90 -12.14
C GLU A 474 5.56 -4.03 -13.20
N LYS A 475 4.77 -3.53 -14.17
CA LYS A 475 5.30 -2.75 -15.30
C LYS A 475 6.16 -1.55 -14.85
N THR A 476 5.72 -0.85 -13.82
CA THR A 476 6.44 0.32 -13.27
C THR A 476 7.81 -0.06 -12.68
N CYS A 477 7.96 -1.27 -12.18
CA CYS A 477 9.22 -1.82 -11.67
C CYS A 477 10.15 -2.23 -12.82
N LYS A 478 9.62 -2.96 -13.82
CA LYS A 478 10.36 -3.35 -15.03
C LYS A 478 10.84 -2.16 -15.87
N ASP A 479 10.10 -1.06 -15.86
CA ASP A 479 10.45 0.17 -16.58
C ASP A 479 11.69 0.89 -16.00
N ILE A 480 12.24 0.41 -14.87
CA ILE A 480 13.54 0.85 -14.33
C ILE A 480 14.64 0.03 -15.00
N THR A 481 15.20 0.60 -16.06
CA THR A 481 16.19 -0.07 -16.94
C THR A 481 17.58 0.56 -16.87
N ASP A 482 17.83 1.42 -15.88
CA ASP A 482 19.15 2.03 -15.68
C ASP A 482 20.18 0.96 -15.28
N ASP A 483 21.19 0.77 -16.12
CA ASP A 483 22.22 -0.27 -16.00
C ASP A 483 23.00 -0.19 -14.68
N LYS A 484 23.05 1.00 -14.07
CA LYS A 484 23.76 1.24 -12.80
C LYS A 484 22.91 1.02 -11.58
N GLU A 485 21.59 1.14 -11.71
CA GLU A 485 20.66 0.85 -10.60
C GLU A 485 20.28 -0.62 -10.52
N GLY A 486 20.48 -1.37 -11.61
CA GLY A 486 20.06 -2.76 -11.72
C GLY A 486 18.55 -2.91 -11.90
N ILE A 487 18.10 -4.16 -11.88
CA ILE A 487 16.68 -4.52 -12.00
C ILE A 487 16.06 -4.53 -10.60
N ILE A 488 14.77 -4.17 -10.51
CA ILE A 488 14.02 -4.33 -9.26
C ILE A 488 13.72 -5.80 -9.03
N ASP A 489 14.37 -6.37 -8.02
CA ASP A 489 14.13 -7.71 -7.50
C ASP A 489 13.85 -7.61 -5.99
N PHE A 490 12.59 -7.78 -5.60
CA PHE A 490 12.20 -7.77 -4.18
C PHE A 490 12.58 -9.06 -3.45
N ASN A 491 12.82 -10.15 -4.17
CA ASN A 491 13.21 -11.44 -3.61
C ASN A 491 14.75 -11.62 -3.57
N GLU A 492 15.50 -10.64 -4.06
CA GLU A 492 16.96 -10.70 -4.17
C GLU A 492 17.61 -11.19 -2.86
N HIS A 493 18.35 -12.28 -2.97
CA HIS A 493 19.23 -12.74 -1.91
C HIS A 493 20.47 -11.87 -1.89
N VAL A 494 20.75 -11.25 -0.72
CA VAL A 494 21.88 -10.36 -0.52
C VAL A 494 23.19 -11.08 -0.84
N ASP A 495 23.72 -10.81 -2.03
CA ASP A 495 25.04 -11.25 -2.45
C ASP A 495 26.07 -10.38 -1.73
N LYS A 496 26.78 -10.95 -0.75
CA LYS A 496 27.75 -10.21 0.07
C LYS A 496 28.88 -9.61 -0.76
N ASP A 497 29.10 -10.12 -1.97
CA ASP A 497 30.16 -9.69 -2.87
C ASP A 497 29.76 -8.50 -3.77
N LYS A 498 28.48 -8.12 -3.78
CA LYS A 498 27.96 -6.95 -4.51
C LYS A 498 27.52 -5.86 -3.54
N GLU A 499 28.50 -5.12 -3.04
CA GLU A 499 28.33 -4.12 -1.98
C GLU A 499 27.32 -2.99 -2.29
N TYR A 500 26.96 -2.78 -3.58
CA TYR A 500 26.12 -1.64 -4.03
C TYR A 500 25.08 -1.99 -5.11
N LYS A 501 24.58 -3.22 -5.17
CA LYS A 501 23.57 -3.61 -6.17
C LYS A 501 22.34 -4.21 -5.51
N GLY A 502 21.17 -3.72 -5.91
CA GLY A 502 19.89 -4.32 -5.54
C GLY A 502 18.76 -3.33 -5.30
N THR A 503 17.58 -3.85 -4.99
CA THR A 503 16.35 -3.05 -4.92
C THR A 503 16.39 -1.92 -3.90
N PHE A 504 16.99 -2.15 -2.74
CA PHE A 504 17.04 -1.17 -1.63
C PHE A 504 18.43 -0.57 -1.40
N TYR A 505 19.36 -0.73 -2.35
CA TYR A 505 20.69 -0.14 -2.23
C TYR A 505 20.68 1.34 -2.57
N HIS A 506 21.65 2.07 -2.02
CA HIS A 506 21.89 3.45 -2.44
C HIS A 506 22.41 3.42 -3.88
N SER A 507 21.70 4.12 -4.77
CA SER A 507 22.09 4.44 -6.15
C SER A 507 23.60 4.54 -6.37
N GLU A 508 24.08 3.94 -7.46
CA GLU A 508 25.49 4.03 -7.89
C GLU A 508 25.92 5.49 -8.14
N TYR A 509 24.96 6.35 -8.51
CA TYR A 509 25.17 7.78 -8.68
C TYR A 509 25.53 8.49 -7.37
N CYS A 510 25.05 7.95 -6.26
CA CYS A 510 25.21 8.43 -4.89
C CYS A 510 26.28 7.67 -4.11
N GLN A 511 27.31 7.17 -4.79
CA GLN A 511 28.45 6.53 -4.13
C GLN A 511 29.58 7.51 -3.82
N PRO A 512 30.46 7.21 -2.84
CA PRO A 512 31.68 7.97 -2.62
C PRO A 512 32.55 8.00 -3.88
N CYS A 513 33.45 8.98 -3.97
CA CYS A 513 34.42 8.95 -5.05
C CYS A 513 35.31 7.71 -4.92
N PRO A 514 35.63 7.02 -6.03
CA PRO A 514 36.61 5.94 -5.98
C PRO A 514 37.95 6.42 -5.44
N TYR A 515 38.71 5.49 -4.87
CA TYR A 515 39.95 5.79 -4.15
C TYR A 515 40.92 6.70 -4.93
N CYS A 516 41.09 6.43 -6.23
CA CYS A 516 41.94 7.19 -7.15
C CYS A 516 41.18 8.25 -7.98
N GLY A 517 39.87 8.35 -7.83
CA GLY A 517 38.98 9.18 -8.65
C GLY A 517 38.60 8.55 -9.98
N MET A 518 37.93 9.33 -10.82
CA MET A 518 37.40 8.93 -12.14
C MET A 518 38.09 9.68 -13.27
N LYS A 519 38.19 9.05 -14.44
CA LYS A 519 38.55 9.67 -15.73
C LYS A 519 37.51 9.34 -16.79
N LYS A 520 37.34 10.25 -17.75
CA LYS A 520 36.48 10.03 -18.91
C LYS A 520 37.22 9.11 -19.89
N LYS A 521 36.51 8.13 -20.47
CA LYS A 521 37.02 7.34 -21.60
C LYS A 521 37.01 8.19 -22.87
N ASP A 522 37.39 7.60 -24.00
CA ASP A 522 37.21 8.23 -25.33
C ASP A 522 35.80 8.82 -25.49
N PRO A 523 35.62 9.88 -26.29
CA PRO A 523 34.32 10.49 -26.52
C PRO A 523 33.25 9.43 -26.84
N GLY A 524 32.18 9.38 -26.03
CA GLY A 524 31.07 8.43 -26.19
C GLY A 524 31.22 7.08 -25.47
N LYS A 525 32.34 6.80 -24.79
CA LYS A 525 32.57 5.53 -24.09
C LYS A 525 32.37 5.57 -22.56
N GLY A 526 31.93 6.69 -22.01
CA GLY A 526 31.60 6.82 -20.58
C GLY A 526 32.79 7.07 -19.64
N TRP A 527 32.74 6.51 -18.43
CA TRP A 527 33.68 6.78 -17.34
C TRP A 527 34.44 5.52 -16.90
N GLU A 528 35.67 5.68 -16.43
CA GLU A 528 36.45 4.61 -15.79
C GLU A 528 37.15 5.09 -14.52
N LYS A 529 37.34 4.15 -13.58
CA LYS A 529 38.15 4.38 -12.39
C LYS A 529 39.59 4.63 -12.85
N LYS A 530 40.24 5.64 -12.27
CA LYS A 530 41.68 5.83 -12.47
C LYS A 530 42.42 4.64 -11.86
N SER A 531 43.33 4.05 -12.62
CA SER A 531 44.17 2.98 -12.10
C SER A 531 45.14 3.51 -11.04
N GLU A 532 45.64 2.64 -10.18
CA GLU A 532 46.66 3.03 -9.20
C GLU A 532 47.92 3.58 -9.91
N THR A 533 48.21 3.06 -11.10
CA THR A 533 49.31 3.43 -11.99
C THR A 533 49.11 4.75 -12.75
N ASP A 534 47.90 5.31 -12.83
CA ASP A 534 47.60 6.62 -13.46
C ASP A 534 48.01 7.81 -12.56
N LYS A 535 49.17 7.70 -11.90
CA LYS A 535 49.67 8.57 -10.80
C LYS A 535 48.68 8.68 -9.63
N CYS A 536 48.11 7.56 -9.21
CA CYS A 536 47.49 7.42 -7.90
C CYS A 536 48.54 6.98 -6.87
N ASN A 537 49.73 7.59 -6.91
CA ASN A 537 50.79 7.23 -5.99
C ASN A 537 50.36 7.65 -4.58
N SER A 538 50.19 6.67 -3.69
CA SER A 538 50.13 6.81 -2.24
C SER A 538 51.47 7.38 -1.75
N GLY A 539 51.77 8.62 -2.10
CA GLY A 539 52.87 9.36 -1.51
C GLY A 539 52.49 9.55 -0.06
N ASN A 540 53.15 8.81 0.84
CA ASN A 540 53.03 8.91 2.28
C ASN A 540 52.65 10.34 2.67
N LEU A 541 51.37 10.59 2.99
CA LEU A 541 50.94 11.85 3.61
C LEU A 541 51.76 12.09 4.89
N TYR A 542 52.27 10.99 5.45
CA TYR A 542 53.27 10.90 6.49
C TYR A 542 53.84 9.47 6.46
N LYS A 543 55.17 9.29 6.50
CA LYS A 543 55.78 7.99 6.85
C LYS A 543 56.17 8.13 8.31
N PRO A 544 55.52 7.43 9.26
CA PRO A 544 55.91 7.50 10.66
C PRO A 544 57.39 7.20 10.80
N THR A 545 58.12 8.00 11.57
CA THR A 545 59.51 7.73 11.90
C THR A 545 59.61 6.32 12.49
N SER A 546 60.62 5.53 12.12
CA SER A 546 60.80 4.19 12.72
C SER A 546 60.91 4.33 14.24
N GLY A 547 59.99 3.71 14.98
CA GLY A 547 59.87 3.88 16.44
C GLY A 547 58.92 4.98 16.91
N ALA A 548 58.22 5.66 16.00
CA ALA A 548 57.16 6.61 16.36
C ALA A 548 56.04 5.88 17.12
N ILE A 549 55.76 6.35 18.33
CA ILE A 549 54.63 5.88 19.13
C ILE A 549 53.37 6.34 18.41
N HIS A 550 52.61 5.38 17.87
CA HIS A 550 51.32 5.68 17.26
C HIS A 550 50.30 5.97 18.36
N THR A 551 49.41 6.94 18.11
CA THR A 551 48.22 7.11 18.93
C THR A 551 47.10 6.28 18.31
N PRO A 552 46.72 5.13 18.89
CA PRO A 552 45.54 4.42 18.45
C PRO A 552 44.30 5.28 18.74
N ILE A 553 43.71 5.87 17.70
CA ILE A 553 42.44 6.58 17.79
C ILE A 553 41.34 5.57 17.49
N ASN A 554 40.73 5.05 18.54
CA ASN A 554 39.53 4.24 18.41
C ASN A 554 38.33 5.17 18.21
N PHE A 555 37.74 5.17 17.01
CA PHE A 555 36.51 5.90 16.75
C PHE A 555 35.39 4.92 16.37
N LEU A 556 34.19 5.22 16.86
CA LEU A 556 32.98 4.51 16.46
C LEU A 556 32.57 4.97 15.07
N TYR A 557 32.88 4.16 14.06
CA TYR A 557 32.38 4.36 12.71
C TYR A 557 30.91 3.96 12.62
N SER A 558 30.06 4.91 12.24
CA SER A 558 28.60 4.76 12.18
C SER A 558 28.11 3.66 11.24
N GLY A 559 28.96 3.11 10.37
CA GLY A 559 28.52 2.29 9.24
C GLY A 559 27.85 3.12 8.16
N ASP A 560 27.48 2.48 7.06
CA ASP A 560 26.78 3.14 5.96
C ASP A 560 25.25 3.11 6.14
N LYS A 561 24.73 2.30 7.07
CA LYS A 561 23.30 2.23 7.39
C LYS A 561 23.01 2.89 8.74
N ARG A 562 21.84 3.51 8.84
CA ARG A 562 21.37 4.21 10.05
C ARG A 562 21.41 3.36 11.33
N GLN A 563 21.15 2.06 11.24
CA GLN A 563 21.11 1.14 12.39
C GLN A 563 22.48 0.56 12.75
N ASP A 564 23.48 0.74 11.88
CA ASP A 564 24.82 0.19 12.12
C ASP A 564 25.48 0.90 13.31
N ILE A 565 25.25 2.20 13.48
CA ILE A 565 25.76 2.92 14.65
C ILE A 565 25.07 2.47 15.93
N GLU A 566 23.77 2.20 15.91
CA GLU A 566 23.04 1.71 17.08
C GLU A 566 23.57 0.33 17.51
N LYS A 567 23.69 -0.62 16.57
CA LYS A 567 24.26 -1.95 16.85
C LYS A 567 25.70 -1.88 17.35
N LYS A 568 26.51 -0.99 16.75
CA LYS A 568 27.91 -0.80 17.17
C LYS A 568 28.02 -0.09 18.51
N LEU A 569 27.15 0.87 18.81
CA LEU A 569 27.05 1.53 20.11
C LEU A 569 26.59 0.54 21.18
N GLU A 570 25.58 -0.29 20.89
CA GLU A 570 25.15 -1.35 21.81
C GLU A 570 26.28 -2.35 22.08
N ALA A 571 27.00 -2.80 21.05
CA ALA A 571 28.15 -3.69 21.20
C ALA A 571 29.27 -3.03 22.00
N PHE A 572 29.60 -1.77 21.70
CA PHE A 572 30.61 -0.99 22.42
C PHE A 572 30.25 -0.77 23.89
N CYS A 573 29.00 -0.40 24.18
CA CYS A 573 28.50 -0.25 25.55
C CYS A 573 28.49 -1.59 26.30
N LYS A 574 28.20 -2.71 25.63
CA LYS A 574 28.29 -4.04 26.24
C LYS A 574 29.73 -4.42 26.60
N THR A 575 30.73 -4.02 25.79
CA THR A 575 32.15 -4.25 26.11
C THR A 575 32.67 -3.41 27.28
N GLN A 576 32.11 -2.22 27.55
CA GLN A 576 32.49 -1.37 28.69
C GLN A 576 31.91 -1.85 30.03
N ASN A 577 30.81 -2.61 30.01
CA ASN A 577 30.15 -3.11 31.21
C ASN A 577 30.67 -4.48 31.68
N GLY A 578 31.68 -5.05 31.02
CA GLY A 578 32.43 -6.21 31.49
C GLY A 578 33.64 -5.76 32.32
N THR A 579 33.61 -6.01 33.62
CA THR A 579 34.65 -5.60 34.58
C THR A 579 35.99 -6.34 34.42
N GLY A 580 37.10 -5.60 34.46
CA GLY A 580 38.47 -6.10 34.68
C GLY A 580 39.51 -4.99 34.54
N GLY A 581 39.95 -4.41 35.65
CA GLY A 581 40.70 -3.14 35.72
C GLY A 581 42.18 -3.17 35.31
N VAL A 582 42.78 -1.99 35.23
CA VAL A 582 43.83 -1.46 36.14
C VAL A 582 44.01 0.03 35.80
N ALA A 583 43.80 0.87 36.80
CA ALA A 583 44.32 2.22 36.82
C ALA A 583 45.84 2.16 37.00
N ASN A 584 46.59 2.77 36.11
CA ASN A 584 47.90 3.30 36.46
C ASN A 584 48.09 4.66 35.79
N GLY A 585 47.73 5.70 36.55
CA GLY A 585 48.19 7.04 36.30
C GLY A 585 49.62 7.17 36.79
N SER A 586 50.53 7.50 35.89
CA SER A 586 51.82 8.09 36.20
C SER A 586 51.97 9.32 35.31
N GLY A 587 51.90 10.49 35.94
CA GLY A 587 51.57 11.75 35.30
C GLY A 587 52.72 12.53 34.68
N SER A 588 52.36 13.65 34.07
CA SER A 588 52.98 14.95 34.25
C SER A 588 52.08 15.97 33.53
N GLY A 589 51.62 16.98 34.26
CA GLY A 589 50.71 17.99 33.74
C GLY A 589 51.42 19.03 32.87
N THR A 590 50.64 19.72 32.04
CA THR A 590 50.54 21.18 32.14
C THR A 590 49.30 21.67 31.40
N SER A 591 48.50 22.43 32.14
CA SER A 591 47.42 23.28 31.65
C SER A 591 47.96 24.33 30.68
N GLY A 592 47.21 24.60 29.62
CA GLY A 592 47.48 25.71 28.71
C GLY A 592 46.28 26.00 27.83
N SER A 593 45.29 26.72 28.37
CA SER A 593 44.24 27.37 27.60
C SER A 593 44.83 28.31 26.53
N LYS A 594 44.42 28.13 25.28
CA LYS A 594 43.97 29.19 24.37
C LYS A 594 43.23 28.59 23.19
#